data_AF-V8CWT2-F1
#
_entry.id   AF-V8CWT2-F1
#
_cell.length_a   1.000
_cell.length_b   1.000
_cell.length_c   1.000
_cell.angle_alpha   90.00
_cell.angle_beta   90.00
_cell.angle_gamma   90.00
#
_symmetry.space_group_name_H-M   'P 1'
#
loop_
_entity.id
_entity.type
_entity.pdbx_description
1 polymer ?
#
loop_
_entity_poly.entity_id
_entity_poly.type
_entity_poly.pdbx_seq_one_letter_code
_entity_poly.pdbx_strand_id
1 'polypeptide(L)'
;MDTSAVTTGGRWRAAAIVASGLRSLFNRWESALILDNLYGVDPPYWQKVLSYCADGNLQAVLDEYLFHLVQVEGNSEFDDEALIKFAWHAAGALKLKPAVYRAKDPLQEGNDIDFSSRFALRYGVGTQNDDSARPGEIREAFNSPFWPFVLVSTSVGQEGIDFHPWCSNLVHWNVPGNPVDFEQRDGRVNRYRGHAVRRNIADKHAPQILAAENPWLEAYRLAEQDAPHTDIPGLAPDWIYPGPHRVIRDVMPYQLSVDTARLKRTHERVALYRIAFGQPRQEDLLELLQSAGVSDVEADSWRIELRP
;
A
#
# COMPACT_ATOMS: atom_id res chain seq x y z
N MET A 1 -18.57 -0.65 15.01
CA MET A 1 -18.34 -2.09 15.22
C MET A 1 -19.04 -2.46 16.50
N ASP A 2 -19.93 -3.44 16.47
CA ASP A 2 -20.53 -3.97 17.68
C ASP A 2 -19.66 -5.10 18.24
N THR A 3 -19.19 -4.91 19.48
CA THR A 3 -18.41 -5.91 20.23
C THR A 3 -19.09 -6.28 21.55
N SER A 4 -20.39 -5.97 21.68
CA SER A 4 -21.17 -6.22 22.89
C SER A 4 -21.27 -7.72 23.22
N ALA A 5 -21.23 -8.59 22.21
CA ALA A 5 -21.22 -10.04 22.35
C ALA A 5 -19.84 -10.64 22.68
N VAL A 6 -18.77 -9.84 22.67
CA VAL A 6 -17.41 -10.32 22.93
C VAL A 6 -17.14 -10.38 24.43
N THR A 7 -16.78 -11.56 24.92
CA THR A 7 -16.40 -11.77 26.32
C THR A 7 -15.00 -11.21 26.60
N THR A 8 -14.72 -10.91 27.87
CA THR A 8 -13.36 -10.54 28.31
C THR A 8 -12.33 -11.62 27.95
N GLY A 9 -12.71 -12.91 28.01
CA GLY A 9 -11.84 -14.02 27.62
C GLY A 9 -11.53 -14.03 26.12
N GLY A 10 -12.52 -13.75 25.27
CA GLY A 10 -12.34 -13.58 23.83
C GLY A 10 -11.35 -12.47 23.49
N ARG A 11 -11.50 -11.30 24.15
CA ARG A 11 -10.57 -10.16 23.98
C ARG A 11 -9.13 -10.51 24.34
N TRP A 12 -8.91 -11.16 25.50
CA TRP A 12 -7.57 -11.59 25.91
C TRP A 12 -6.96 -12.61 24.94
N ARG A 13 -7.76 -13.55 24.45
CA ARG A 13 -7.30 -14.55 23.49
C ARG A 13 -6.91 -13.93 22.15
N ALA A 14 -7.74 -13.02 21.62
CA ALA A 14 -7.44 -12.26 20.41
C ALA A 14 -6.15 -11.43 20.57
N ALA A 15 -6.02 -10.70 21.69
CA ALA A 15 -4.82 -9.93 22.00
C ALA A 15 -3.56 -10.82 22.07
N ALA A 16 -3.65 -12.00 22.69
CA ALA A 16 -2.53 -12.94 22.78
C ALA A 16 -2.11 -13.49 21.39
N ILE A 17 -3.05 -13.67 20.46
CA ILE A 17 -2.76 -14.09 19.09
C ILE A 17 -1.96 -13.02 18.35
N VAL A 18 -2.39 -11.76 18.40
CA VAL A 18 -1.69 -10.62 17.78
C VAL A 18 -0.31 -10.43 18.43
N ALA A 19 -0.24 -10.48 19.77
CA ALA A 19 1.02 -10.39 20.50
C ALA A 19 2.00 -11.52 20.13
N SER A 20 1.51 -12.73 19.89
CA SER A 20 2.31 -13.85 19.40
C SER A 20 2.86 -13.57 17.98
N GLY A 21 2.08 -12.93 17.11
CA GLY A 21 2.55 -12.45 15.81
C GLY A 21 3.67 -11.40 15.93
N LEU A 22 3.50 -10.41 16.81
CA LEU A 22 4.53 -9.39 17.07
C LEU A 22 5.80 -10.02 17.65
N ARG A 23 5.66 -10.98 18.56
CA ARG A 23 6.80 -11.74 19.09
C ARG A 23 7.54 -12.48 17.97
N SER A 24 6.84 -13.07 17.00
CA SER A 24 7.47 -13.69 15.82
C SER A 24 8.23 -12.69 14.94
N LEU A 25 7.80 -11.42 14.89
CA LEU A 25 8.52 -10.35 14.21
C LEU A 25 9.80 -9.96 14.97
N PHE A 26 9.72 -9.76 16.29
CA PHE A 26 10.87 -9.38 17.12
C PHE A 26 11.85 -10.52 17.38
N ASN A 27 11.46 -11.79 17.29
CA ASN A 27 12.38 -12.91 17.46
C ASN A 27 13.27 -13.18 16.23
N ARG A 28 13.16 -12.36 15.19
CA ARG A 28 13.98 -12.47 13.98
C ARG A 28 15.37 -11.91 14.25
N TRP A 29 16.39 -12.51 13.63
CA TRP A 29 17.77 -12.05 13.76
C TRP A 29 17.94 -10.64 13.19
N GLU A 30 17.23 -10.30 12.10
CA GLU A 30 17.24 -8.97 11.51
C GLU A 30 16.74 -7.91 12.51
N SER A 31 15.62 -8.19 13.18
CA SER A 31 15.05 -7.32 14.22
C SER A 31 16.00 -7.16 15.39
N ALA A 32 16.62 -8.26 15.83
CA ALA A 32 17.57 -8.23 16.94
C ALA A 32 18.78 -7.33 16.66
N LEU A 33 19.38 -7.45 15.47
CA LEU A 33 20.50 -6.60 15.06
C LEU A 33 20.12 -5.12 14.97
N ILE A 34 18.93 -4.81 14.45
CA ILE A 34 18.45 -3.42 14.39
C ILE A 34 18.29 -2.85 15.80
N LEU A 35 17.68 -3.61 16.72
CA LEU A 35 17.47 -3.17 18.10
C LEU A 35 18.78 -3.04 18.89
N ASP A 36 19.73 -3.95 18.68
CA ASP A 36 21.05 -3.87 19.30
C ASP A 36 21.83 -2.65 18.81
N ASN A 37 21.67 -2.26 17.54
CA ASN A 37 22.30 -1.06 17.00
C ASN A 37 21.64 0.24 17.55
N LEU A 38 20.32 0.26 17.71
CA LEU A 38 19.60 1.43 18.20
C LEU A 38 19.73 1.66 19.70
N TYR A 39 19.70 0.59 20.51
CA TYR A 39 19.64 0.67 21.98
C TYR A 39 20.90 0.15 22.68
N GLY A 40 21.94 -0.24 21.91
CA GLY A 40 23.16 -0.84 22.44
C GLY A 40 22.98 -2.29 22.90
N VAL A 41 24.06 -2.93 23.34
CA VAL A 41 24.05 -4.36 23.71
C VAL A 41 23.66 -4.57 25.18
N ASP A 42 23.90 -3.59 26.04
CA ASP A 42 23.79 -3.69 27.51
C ASP A 42 22.39 -4.04 28.06
N PRO A 43 21.28 -3.39 27.64
CA PRO A 43 19.98 -3.72 28.21
C PRO A 43 19.49 -5.10 27.75
N PRO A 44 18.70 -5.82 28.57
CA PRO A 44 18.05 -7.06 28.14
C PRO A 44 17.19 -6.87 26.89
N TYR A 45 17.20 -7.85 25.98
CA TYR A 45 16.52 -7.75 24.68
C TYR A 45 15.04 -7.35 24.77
N TRP A 46 14.30 -7.91 25.73
CA TRP A 46 12.89 -7.58 25.91
C TRP A 46 12.65 -6.11 26.27
N GLN A 47 13.58 -5.46 26.96
CA GLN A 47 13.49 -4.02 27.25
C GLN A 47 13.68 -3.21 25.99
N LYS A 48 14.62 -3.60 25.12
CA LYS A 48 14.82 -2.95 23.81
C LYS A 48 13.56 -3.02 22.96
N VAL A 49 12.89 -4.17 22.94
CA VAL A 49 11.60 -4.33 22.24
C VAL A 49 10.54 -3.40 22.80
N LEU A 50 10.39 -3.31 24.14
CA LEU A 50 9.41 -2.41 24.75
C LEU A 50 9.71 -0.93 24.48
N SER A 51 10.98 -0.52 24.60
CA SER A 51 11.42 0.84 24.27
C SER A 51 11.16 1.17 22.81
N TYR A 52 11.50 0.27 21.89
CA TYR A 52 11.21 0.46 20.47
C TYR A 52 9.72 0.60 20.16
N CYS A 53 8.87 -0.24 20.78
CA CYS A 53 7.43 -0.14 20.63
C CYS A 53 6.88 1.19 21.18
N ALA A 54 7.46 1.71 22.26
CA ALA A 54 7.07 2.99 22.85
C ALA A 54 7.54 4.18 21.98
N ASP A 55 8.82 4.20 21.61
CA ASP A 55 9.44 5.25 20.80
C ASP A 55 8.81 5.33 19.41
N GLY A 56 8.52 4.18 18.80
CA GLY A 56 7.86 4.07 17.50
C GLY A 56 6.33 4.14 17.55
N ASN A 57 5.73 4.31 18.74
CA ASN A 57 4.29 4.31 18.97
C ASN A 57 3.54 3.18 18.26
N LEU A 58 3.88 1.94 18.61
CA LEU A 58 3.24 0.74 18.05
C LEU A 58 1.72 0.75 18.24
N GLN A 59 1.21 1.40 19.29
CA GLN A 59 -0.23 1.54 19.50
C GLN A 59 -0.90 2.25 18.33
N ALA A 60 -0.39 3.41 17.91
CA ALA A 60 -0.95 4.15 16.77
C ALA A 60 -0.91 3.32 15.47
N VAL A 61 0.17 2.56 15.25
CA VAL A 61 0.31 1.65 14.10
C VAL A 61 -0.77 0.56 14.11
N LEU A 62 -1.02 -0.04 15.28
CA LEU A 62 -2.04 -1.09 15.44
C LEU A 62 -3.46 -0.53 15.33
N ASP A 63 -3.72 0.66 15.90
CA ASP A 63 -5.02 1.33 15.80
C ASP A 63 -5.40 1.56 14.33
N GLU A 64 -4.45 2.07 13.53
CA GLU A 64 -4.61 2.27 12.08
C GLU A 64 -4.79 0.94 11.35
N TYR A 65 -3.90 -0.03 11.59
CA TYR A 65 -3.93 -1.31 10.91
C TYR A 65 -5.22 -2.08 11.15
N LEU A 66 -5.63 -2.22 12.41
CA LEU A 66 -6.82 -2.99 12.77
C LEU A 66 -8.10 -2.27 12.28
N PHE A 67 -8.16 -0.94 12.39
CA PHE A 67 -9.28 -0.18 11.85
C PHE A 67 -9.48 -0.45 10.35
N HIS A 68 -8.40 -0.38 9.56
CA HIS A 68 -8.48 -0.62 8.13
C HIS A 68 -8.74 -2.09 7.78
N LEU A 69 -8.17 -3.03 8.53
CA LEU A 69 -8.40 -4.44 8.29
C LEU A 69 -9.88 -4.81 8.44
N VAL A 70 -10.57 -4.24 9.44
CA VAL A 70 -12.02 -4.45 9.60
C VAL A 70 -12.80 -3.92 8.40
N GLN A 71 -12.44 -2.75 7.87
CA GLN A 71 -13.11 -2.18 6.69
C GLN A 71 -12.94 -3.05 5.45
N VAL A 72 -11.78 -3.70 5.29
CA VAL A 72 -11.50 -4.63 4.19
C VAL A 72 -12.30 -5.93 4.34
N GLU A 73 -12.43 -6.46 5.56
CA GLU A 73 -13.24 -7.65 5.81
C GLU A 73 -14.75 -7.39 5.70
N GLY A 74 -15.20 -6.16 5.94
CA GLY A 74 -16.62 -5.79 5.91
C GLY A 74 -17.42 -6.27 7.12
N ASN A 75 -16.75 -6.74 8.18
CA ASN A 75 -17.40 -7.24 9.39
C ASN A 75 -17.84 -6.09 10.30
N SER A 76 -19.14 -6.01 10.61
CA SER A 76 -19.71 -4.97 11.47
C SER A 76 -19.95 -5.42 12.91
N GLU A 77 -20.12 -6.73 13.13
CA GLU A 77 -20.45 -7.38 14.40
C GLU A 77 -19.42 -8.45 14.72
N PHE A 78 -18.99 -8.50 15.98
CA PHE A 78 -18.02 -9.47 16.46
C PHE A 78 -18.57 -10.22 17.68
N ASP A 79 -18.52 -11.55 17.61
CA ASP A 79 -18.51 -12.43 18.76
C ASP A 79 -17.07 -12.90 19.06
N ASP A 80 -16.91 -13.78 20.04
CA ASP A 80 -15.60 -14.31 20.41
C ASP A 80 -14.90 -15.05 19.25
N GLU A 81 -15.66 -15.81 18.44
CA GLU A 81 -15.10 -16.60 17.35
C GLU A 81 -14.65 -15.72 16.17
N ALA A 82 -15.50 -14.76 15.78
CA ALA A 82 -15.20 -13.76 14.76
C ALA A 82 -13.99 -12.92 15.16
N LEU A 83 -13.89 -12.49 16.42
CA LEU A 83 -12.75 -11.71 16.90
C LEU A 83 -11.45 -12.54 16.89
N ILE A 84 -11.51 -13.82 17.26
CA ILE A 84 -10.35 -14.72 17.20
C ILE A 84 -9.91 -14.92 15.75
N LYS A 85 -10.86 -15.13 14.83
CA LYS A 85 -10.55 -15.27 13.39
C LYS A 85 -9.91 -14.00 12.84
N PHE A 86 -10.45 -12.84 13.18
CA PHE A 86 -9.88 -11.53 12.85
C PHE A 86 -8.46 -11.38 13.39
N ALA A 87 -8.22 -11.75 14.65
CA ALA A 87 -6.89 -11.70 15.26
C ALA A 87 -5.88 -12.62 14.54
N TRP A 88 -6.31 -13.79 14.07
CA TRP A 88 -5.46 -14.67 13.26
C TRP A 88 -5.11 -14.07 11.91
N HIS A 89 -6.07 -13.43 11.24
CA HIS A 89 -5.81 -12.73 9.98
C HIS A 89 -4.84 -11.56 10.20
N ALA A 90 -5.05 -10.73 11.22
CA ALA A 90 -4.14 -9.65 11.58
C ALA A 90 -2.72 -10.16 11.90
N ALA A 91 -2.62 -11.27 12.63
CA ALA A 91 -1.33 -11.90 12.94
C ALA A 91 -0.67 -12.60 11.74
N GLY A 92 -1.42 -12.87 10.66
CA GLY A 92 -0.91 -13.50 9.44
C GLY A 92 0.14 -12.64 8.74
N ALA A 93 -0.13 -11.34 8.60
CA ALA A 93 0.80 -10.38 8.00
C ALA A 93 2.16 -10.32 8.73
N LEU A 94 2.16 -10.54 10.05
CA LEU A 94 3.37 -10.55 10.88
C LEU A 94 4.21 -11.83 10.74
N LYS A 95 3.68 -12.88 10.11
CA LYS A 95 4.31 -14.22 10.06
C LYS A 95 4.81 -14.61 8.67
N LEU A 96 4.94 -13.63 7.77
CA LEU A 96 5.39 -13.88 6.42
C LEU A 96 6.76 -14.60 6.38
N LYS A 97 6.81 -15.69 5.61
CA LYS A 97 8.02 -16.45 5.36
C LYS A 97 8.99 -15.65 4.46
N PRO A 98 10.31 -15.79 4.64
CA PRO A 98 11.27 -15.20 3.72
C PRO A 98 11.13 -15.84 2.34
N ALA A 99 11.35 -15.05 1.29
CA ALA A 99 11.65 -15.60 -0.02
C ALA A 99 13.14 -15.94 -0.10
N VAL A 100 13.46 -17.08 -0.72
CA VAL A 100 14.84 -17.44 -1.07
C VAL A 100 15.09 -17.00 -2.50
N TYR A 101 16.07 -16.12 -2.67
CA TYR A 101 16.55 -15.69 -3.97
C TYR A 101 17.87 -16.39 -4.29
N ARG A 102 18.09 -16.64 -5.57
CA ARG A 102 19.26 -17.35 -6.07
C ARG A 102 19.99 -16.45 -7.06
N ALA A 103 21.17 -15.97 -6.68
CA ALA A 103 22.04 -15.22 -7.55
C ALA A 103 22.93 -16.18 -8.33
N LYS A 104 23.01 -15.98 -9.64
CA LYS A 104 23.95 -16.71 -10.49
C LYS A 104 25.35 -16.13 -10.31
N ASP A 105 26.31 -16.96 -9.94
CA ASP A 105 27.72 -16.58 -9.96
C ASP A 105 28.26 -16.68 -11.40
N PRO A 106 28.63 -15.56 -12.05
CA PRO A 106 29.16 -15.59 -13.41
C PRO A 106 30.57 -16.18 -13.50
N LEU A 107 31.28 -16.35 -12.37
CA LEU A 107 32.65 -16.82 -12.30
C LEU A 107 32.76 -18.30 -11.91
N GLN A 108 31.73 -18.86 -11.25
CA GLN A 108 31.71 -20.26 -10.83
C GLN A 108 30.40 -20.94 -11.26
N GLU A 109 30.47 -21.63 -12.40
CA GLU A 109 29.34 -22.37 -12.94
C GLU A 109 28.93 -23.51 -11.97
N GLY A 110 27.72 -23.42 -11.41
CA GLY A 110 27.17 -24.41 -10.48
C GLY A 110 27.14 -23.99 -9.01
N ASN A 111 27.79 -22.88 -8.63
CA ASN A 111 27.74 -22.31 -7.27
C ASN A 111 26.81 -21.09 -7.22
N ASP A 112 25.52 -21.30 -7.43
CA ASP A 112 24.56 -20.22 -7.20
C ASP A 112 24.50 -19.86 -5.71
N ILE A 113 24.37 -18.56 -5.43
CA ILE A 113 24.34 -18.02 -4.07
C ILE A 113 22.88 -17.83 -3.66
N ASP A 114 22.45 -18.62 -2.69
CA ASP A 114 21.13 -18.47 -2.08
C ASP A 114 21.17 -17.41 -0.98
N PHE A 115 20.21 -16.48 -1.02
CA PHE A 115 20.00 -15.48 0.04
C PHE A 115 18.51 -15.28 0.31
N SER A 116 18.18 -15.27 1.60
CA SER A 116 16.80 -15.04 2.06
C SER A 116 16.51 -13.54 2.18
N SER A 117 15.35 -13.09 1.70
CA SER A 117 14.88 -11.73 1.94
C SER A 117 13.39 -11.71 2.31
N ARG A 118 13.06 -10.83 3.25
CA ARG A 118 11.68 -10.47 3.65
C ARG A 118 11.37 -9.00 3.38
N PHE A 119 12.40 -8.19 3.15
CA PHE A 119 12.26 -6.74 2.95
C PHE A 119 11.71 -6.42 1.56
N ALA A 120 12.25 -7.09 0.54
CA ALA A 120 11.85 -6.95 -0.85
C ALA A 120 11.37 -8.29 -1.41
N LEU A 121 10.10 -8.35 -1.82
CA LEU A 121 9.46 -9.55 -2.33
C LEU A 121 9.02 -9.41 -3.79
N ARG A 122 9.18 -10.50 -4.56
CA ARG A 122 8.61 -10.61 -5.91
C ARG A 122 7.14 -11.01 -5.82
N TYR A 123 6.29 -10.29 -6.54
CA TYR A 123 4.89 -10.59 -6.75
C TYR A 123 4.62 -10.94 -8.22
N GLY A 124 4.26 -12.19 -8.51
CA GLY A 124 3.93 -12.62 -9.88
C GLY A 124 4.04 -14.12 -10.09
N VAL A 125 3.69 -14.56 -11.29
CA VAL A 125 3.74 -15.98 -11.69
C VAL A 125 5.20 -16.39 -11.89
N GLY A 126 5.66 -17.36 -11.10
CA GLY A 126 6.96 -18.02 -11.21
C GLY A 126 6.85 -19.40 -10.59
N THR A 127 7.76 -20.31 -10.95
CA THR A 127 7.92 -21.61 -10.28
C THR A 127 8.18 -21.36 -8.81
N GLN A 128 7.11 -21.35 -8.02
CA GLN A 128 7.22 -21.36 -6.58
C GLN A 128 7.84 -22.69 -6.22
N ASN A 129 9.03 -22.65 -5.60
CA ASN A 129 9.43 -23.76 -4.75
C ASN A 129 8.42 -23.80 -3.59
N ASP A 130 8.06 -25.00 -3.15
CA ASP A 130 7.03 -25.26 -2.11
C ASP A 130 7.32 -24.51 -0.78
N ASP A 131 8.54 -24.03 -0.61
CA ASP A 131 9.03 -23.27 0.56
C ASP A 131 8.83 -21.74 0.50
N SER A 132 8.36 -21.18 -0.62
CA SER A 132 8.15 -19.73 -0.76
C SER A 132 6.75 -19.26 -0.37
N ALA A 133 6.64 -18.01 0.10
CA ALA A 133 5.34 -17.41 0.46
C ALA A 133 4.40 -17.32 -0.76
N ARG A 134 3.12 -17.62 -0.54
CA ARG A 134 2.11 -17.60 -1.62
C ARG A 134 1.83 -16.15 -2.02
N PRO A 135 1.40 -15.87 -3.28
CA PRO A 135 1.13 -14.50 -3.70
C PRO A 135 0.08 -13.81 -2.80
N GLY A 136 -0.98 -14.52 -2.38
CA GLY A 136 -1.97 -13.99 -1.45
C GLY A 136 -1.38 -13.49 -0.14
N GLU A 137 -0.50 -14.28 0.49
CA GLU A 137 0.19 -13.94 1.74
C GLU A 137 1.11 -12.74 1.56
N ILE A 138 1.83 -12.67 0.44
CA ILE A 138 2.70 -11.52 0.11
C ILE A 138 1.86 -10.24 -0.03
N ARG A 139 0.72 -10.31 -0.71
CA ARG A 139 -0.18 -9.17 -0.89
C ARG A 139 -0.75 -8.70 0.45
N GLU A 140 -1.26 -9.62 1.27
CA GLU A 140 -1.80 -9.31 2.59
C GLU A 140 -0.74 -8.67 3.50
N ALA A 141 0.48 -9.21 3.49
CA ALA A 141 1.58 -8.64 4.26
C ALA A 141 2.01 -7.25 3.75
N PHE A 142 2.09 -7.04 2.43
CA PHE A 142 2.41 -5.72 1.86
C PHE A 142 1.29 -4.68 2.10
N ASN A 143 0.04 -5.14 2.21
CA ASN A 143 -1.10 -4.32 2.61
C ASN A 143 -1.24 -4.20 4.14
N SER A 144 -0.15 -4.41 4.88
CA SER A 144 -0.03 -4.15 6.32
C SER A 144 1.11 -3.16 6.59
N PRO A 145 1.22 -2.57 7.79
CA PRO A 145 2.36 -1.70 8.13
C PRO A 145 3.66 -2.49 8.40
N PHE A 146 3.66 -3.80 8.17
CA PHE A 146 4.79 -4.69 8.42
C PHE A 146 5.48 -5.11 7.12
N TRP A 147 6.55 -5.90 7.23
CA TRP A 147 7.30 -6.37 6.06
C TRP A 147 6.44 -7.24 5.13
N PRO A 148 6.62 -7.15 3.80
CA PRO A 148 7.69 -6.47 3.08
C PRO A 148 7.44 -4.97 2.89
N PHE A 149 8.52 -4.19 2.75
CA PHE A 149 8.42 -2.75 2.43
C PHE A 149 8.65 -2.45 0.94
N VAL A 150 9.16 -3.42 0.19
CA VAL A 150 9.31 -3.32 -1.27
C VAL A 150 8.63 -4.51 -1.92
N LEU A 151 7.73 -4.23 -2.86
CA LEU A 151 7.08 -5.25 -3.68
C LEU A 151 7.46 -5.03 -5.14
N VAL A 152 8.09 -6.04 -5.75
CA VAL A 152 8.48 -6.00 -7.16
C VAL A 152 7.50 -6.85 -7.95
N SER A 153 6.81 -6.25 -8.89
CA SER A 153 5.78 -6.92 -9.66
C SER A 153 5.98 -6.71 -11.17
N THR A 154 5.50 -7.64 -11.98
CA THR A 154 5.48 -7.54 -13.45
C THR A 154 4.06 -7.42 -13.98
N SER A 155 3.88 -6.99 -15.23
CA SER A 155 2.55 -6.79 -15.83
C SER A 155 1.70 -8.07 -15.97
N VAL A 156 2.26 -9.27 -15.74
CA VAL A 156 1.58 -10.55 -16.01
C VAL A 156 0.69 -10.96 -14.83
N GLY A 157 -0.62 -11.07 -15.07
CA GLY A 157 -1.56 -11.71 -14.14
C GLY A 157 -1.91 -10.89 -12.89
N GLN A 158 -1.97 -9.57 -13.03
CA GLN A 158 -2.15 -8.67 -11.88
C GLN A 158 -3.30 -7.66 -12.01
N GLU A 159 -4.23 -7.91 -12.93
CA GLU A 159 -5.45 -7.10 -13.02
C GLU A 159 -6.29 -7.25 -11.74
N GLY A 160 -6.88 -6.13 -11.28
CA GLY A 160 -7.76 -6.11 -10.12
C GLY A 160 -7.07 -6.21 -8.75
N ILE A 161 -5.78 -5.87 -8.65
CA ILE A 161 -5.02 -5.96 -7.39
C ILE A 161 -4.69 -4.58 -6.85
N ASP A 162 -4.98 -4.40 -5.56
CA ASP A 162 -4.79 -3.15 -4.84
C ASP A 162 -3.64 -3.23 -3.83
N PHE A 163 -2.80 -2.20 -3.84
CA PHE A 163 -1.61 -2.04 -3.00
C PHE A 163 -1.57 -0.71 -2.22
N HIS A 164 -2.64 0.07 -2.32
CA HIS A 164 -2.78 1.41 -1.74
C HIS A 164 -2.75 1.54 -0.20
N PRO A 165 -3.09 0.52 0.63
CA PRO A 165 -3.25 0.75 2.08
C PRO A 165 -2.01 1.32 2.75
N TRP A 166 -0.81 0.84 2.39
CA TRP A 166 0.46 1.27 2.98
C TRP A 166 1.53 1.65 1.95
N CYS A 167 1.19 1.61 0.66
CA CYS A 167 2.10 2.04 -0.39
C CYS A 167 2.05 3.56 -0.57
N SER A 168 3.22 4.20 -0.47
CA SER A 168 3.40 5.63 -0.71
C SER A 168 4.19 5.95 -1.97
N ASN A 169 4.91 4.98 -2.52
CA ASN A 169 5.79 5.17 -3.68
C ASN A 169 5.59 4.05 -4.70
N LEU A 170 5.32 4.43 -5.94
CA LEU A 170 5.27 3.55 -7.10
C LEU A 170 6.50 3.81 -7.99
N VAL A 171 7.36 2.81 -8.10
CA VAL A 171 8.53 2.88 -8.97
C VAL A 171 8.26 2.16 -10.29
N HIS A 172 8.30 2.91 -11.38
CA HIS A 172 8.19 2.39 -12.73
C HIS A 172 9.59 2.02 -13.24
N TRP A 173 9.88 0.72 -13.27
CA TRP A 173 11.12 0.22 -13.86
C TRP A 173 11.23 0.56 -15.35
N ASN A 174 10.11 0.43 -16.09
CA ASN A 174 9.97 0.84 -17.49
C ASN A 174 8.69 1.65 -17.65
N VAL A 175 8.74 2.70 -18.47
CA VAL A 175 7.55 3.49 -18.82
C VAL A 175 6.74 2.72 -19.87
N PRO A 176 5.45 2.39 -19.60
CA PRO A 176 4.59 1.75 -20.59
C PRO A 176 4.39 2.67 -21.80
N GLY A 177 4.20 2.06 -22.98
CA GLY A 177 3.95 2.80 -24.21
C GLY A 177 2.54 3.40 -24.30
N ASN A 178 1.59 2.86 -23.53
CA ASN A 178 0.19 3.29 -23.48
C ASN A 178 -0.09 4.08 -22.18
N PRO A 179 -0.64 5.30 -22.25
CA PRO A 179 -1.13 6.05 -21.09
C PRO A 179 -2.12 5.28 -20.21
N VAL A 180 -2.98 4.44 -20.79
CA VAL A 180 -3.94 3.62 -20.03
C VAL A 180 -3.21 2.63 -19.12
N ASP A 181 -2.16 1.97 -19.61
CA ASP A 181 -1.35 1.07 -18.80
C ASP A 181 -0.65 1.82 -17.66
N PHE A 182 -0.28 3.08 -17.88
CA PHE A 182 0.29 3.93 -16.85
C PHE A 182 -0.74 4.24 -15.76
N GLU A 183 -1.94 4.70 -16.15
CA GLU A 183 -3.04 5.00 -15.22
C GLU A 183 -3.50 3.74 -14.47
N GLN A 184 -3.55 2.57 -15.10
CA GLN A 184 -3.90 1.31 -14.42
C GLN A 184 -2.86 0.89 -13.38
N ARG A 185 -1.57 1.10 -13.66
CA ARG A 185 -0.48 0.85 -12.69
C ARG A 185 -0.59 1.81 -11.51
N ASP A 186 -0.80 3.09 -11.81
CA ASP A 186 -0.96 4.13 -10.80
C ASP A 186 -2.18 3.89 -9.91
N GLY A 187 -3.29 3.47 -10.53
CA GLY A 187 -4.52 3.10 -9.87
C GLY A 187 -4.39 1.91 -8.92
N ARG A 188 -3.24 1.23 -8.80
CA ARG A 188 -3.05 0.23 -7.74
C ARG A 188 -2.68 0.85 -6.40
N VAL A 189 -2.12 2.05 -6.43
CA VAL A 189 -1.66 2.79 -5.24
C VAL A 189 -2.57 3.99 -4.98
N ASN A 190 -3.06 4.65 -6.03
CA ASN A 190 -4.00 5.75 -5.90
C ASN A 190 -5.45 5.23 -5.87
N ARG A 191 -5.95 4.91 -4.66
CA ARG A 191 -7.29 4.33 -4.43
C ARG A 191 -7.97 4.95 -3.20
N TYR A 192 -9.25 4.64 -3.07
CA TYR A 192 -10.09 4.91 -1.90
C TYR A 192 -9.33 4.63 -0.59
N ARG A 193 -9.25 5.64 0.28
CA ARG A 193 -8.56 5.61 1.58
C ARG A 193 -7.08 5.19 1.46
N GLY A 194 -6.42 5.54 0.37
CA GLY A 194 -4.98 5.33 0.15
C GLY A 194 -4.11 5.98 1.23
N HIS A 195 -2.89 5.46 1.41
CA HIS A 195 -1.98 5.88 2.48
C HIS A 195 -1.75 7.41 2.56
N ALA A 196 -1.61 8.08 1.41
CA ALA A 196 -1.39 9.54 1.36
C ALA A 196 -2.58 10.34 1.92
N VAL A 197 -3.81 9.94 1.60
CA VAL A 197 -5.05 10.56 2.10
C VAL A 197 -5.09 10.46 3.62
N ARG A 198 -4.82 9.27 4.14
CA ARG A 198 -4.88 8.97 5.57
C ARG A 198 -3.85 9.75 6.38
N ARG A 199 -2.63 9.88 5.83
CA ARG A 199 -1.60 10.74 6.41
C ARG A 199 -2.01 12.21 6.41
N ASN A 200 -2.62 12.72 5.35
CA ASN A 200 -3.06 14.13 5.30
C ASN A 200 -4.20 14.42 6.29
N ILE A 201 -5.14 13.49 6.47
CA ILE A 201 -6.19 13.61 7.49
C ILE A 201 -5.55 13.66 8.89
N ALA A 202 -4.63 12.74 9.18
CA ALA A 202 -3.93 12.70 10.46
C ALA A 202 -3.11 14.00 10.69
N ASP A 203 -2.38 14.48 9.69
CA ASP A 203 -1.58 15.71 9.77
C ASP A 203 -2.44 16.94 10.13
N LYS A 204 -3.64 17.06 9.55
CA LYS A 204 -4.53 18.18 9.78
C LYS A 204 -5.30 18.10 11.11
N HIS A 205 -5.66 16.90 11.56
CA HIS A 205 -6.59 16.68 12.69
C HIS A 205 -5.97 15.94 13.89
N ALA A 206 -4.64 15.79 13.93
CA ALA A 206 -3.94 14.98 14.95
C ALA A 206 -4.39 15.25 16.40
N PRO A 207 -4.51 16.50 16.89
CA PRO A 207 -4.88 16.75 18.29
C PRO A 207 -6.25 16.18 18.66
N GLN A 208 -7.24 16.31 17.78
CA GLN A 208 -8.59 15.80 18.00
C GLN A 208 -8.65 14.28 17.88
N ILE A 209 -7.96 13.73 16.89
CA ILE A 209 -7.85 12.29 16.63
C ILE A 209 -7.27 11.57 17.85
N LEU A 210 -6.16 12.08 18.40
CA LEU A 210 -5.47 11.46 19.53
C LEU A 210 -6.23 11.58 20.86
N ALA A 211 -7.17 12.52 20.96
CA ALA A 211 -8.01 12.67 22.15
C ALA A 211 -9.23 11.73 22.15
N ALA A 212 -9.55 11.12 21.01
CA ALA A 212 -10.70 10.23 20.86
C ALA A 212 -10.40 8.80 21.29
N GLU A 213 -11.44 8.07 21.71
CA GLU A 213 -11.34 6.65 22.04
C GLU A 213 -11.03 5.78 20.80
N ASN A 214 -11.62 6.14 19.65
CA ASN A 214 -11.31 5.54 18.35
C ASN A 214 -10.74 6.61 17.41
N PRO A 215 -9.39 6.72 17.33
CA PRO A 215 -8.73 7.77 16.58
C PRO A 215 -9.17 7.82 15.10
N TRP A 216 -9.29 6.67 14.45
CA TRP A 216 -9.57 6.61 13.02
C TRP A 216 -11.04 6.83 12.68
N LEU A 217 -11.97 6.41 13.55
CA LEU A 217 -13.37 6.79 13.39
C LEU A 217 -13.54 8.31 13.48
N GLU A 218 -12.88 8.94 14.45
CA GLU A 218 -12.88 10.39 14.60
C GLU A 218 -12.19 11.09 13.43
N ALA A 219 -11.08 10.54 12.94
CA ALA A 219 -10.36 11.08 11.79
C ALA A 219 -11.26 11.21 10.55
N TYR A 220 -12.00 10.15 10.22
CA TYR A 220 -12.92 10.18 9.07
C TYR A 220 -14.12 11.11 9.33
N ARG A 221 -14.67 11.12 10.55
CA ARG A 221 -15.75 12.05 10.92
C ARG A 221 -15.33 13.52 10.72
N LEU A 222 -14.13 13.88 11.15
CA LEU A 222 -13.59 15.23 10.99
C LEU A 222 -13.30 15.55 9.52
N ALA A 223 -12.73 14.60 8.77
CA ALA A 223 -12.44 14.76 7.35
C ALA A 223 -13.71 14.96 6.51
N GLU A 224 -14.80 14.25 6.84
CA GLU A 224 -16.11 14.42 6.20
C GLU A 224 -16.73 15.80 6.52
N GLN A 225 -16.57 16.29 7.76
CA GLN A 225 -17.09 17.60 8.18
C GLN A 225 -16.34 18.77 7.59
N ASP A 226 -15.03 18.64 7.41
CA ASP A 226 -14.19 19.66 6.79
C ASP A 226 -14.52 19.86 5.30
N ALA A 227 -15.01 18.81 4.63
CA ALA A 227 -15.42 18.80 3.22
C ALA A 227 -14.50 19.65 2.30
N PRO A 228 -13.18 19.44 2.32
CA PRO A 228 -12.21 20.41 1.80
C PRO A 228 -12.27 20.63 0.28
N HIS A 229 -12.99 19.77 -0.44
CA HIS A 229 -13.21 19.87 -1.88
C HIS A 229 -14.71 19.87 -2.19
N THR A 230 -15.42 20.92 -1.77
CA THR A 230 -16.83 21.14 -2.12
C THR A 230 -17.08 21.12 -3.63
N ASP A 231 -16.07 21.47 -4.44
CA ASP A 231 -16.14 21.54 -5.90
C ASP A 231 -16.04 20.17 -6.59
N ILE A 232 -15.66 19.11 -5.86
CA ILE A 232 -15.61 17.73 -6.36
C ILE A 232 -16.35 16.79 -5.39
N PRO A 233 -17.68 16.95 -5.29
CA PRO A 233 -18.50 16.17 -4.37
C PRO A 233 -18.37 14.67 -4.70
N GLY A 234 -18.09 13.86 -3.67
CA GLY A 234 -17.95 12.40 -3.78
C GLY A 234 -16.52 11.86 -3.88
N LEU A 235 -15.51 12.70 -4.13
CA LEU A 235 -14.09 12.27 -4.07
C LEU A 235 -13.42 12.58 -2.73
N ALA A 236 -13.78 13.68 -2.08
CA ALA A 236 -13.30 14.00 -0.74
C ALA A 236 -14.21 13.39 0.34
N PRO A 237 -13.66 12.90 1.47
CA PRO A 237 -12.24 12.88 1.82
C PRO A 237 -11.49 11.63 1.31
N ASP A 238 -12.21 10.60 0.86
CA ASP A 238 -11.63 9.26 0.77
C ASP A 238 -10.66 9.05 -0.41
N TRP A 239 -10.86 9.71 -1.54
CA TRP A 239 -9.96 9.64 -2.69
C TRP A 239 -8.93 10.76 -2.70
N ILE A 240 -9.33 11.95 -2.24
CA ILE A 240 -8.49 13.15 -2.24
C ILE A 240 -8.71 13.90 -0.94
N TYR A 241 -7.61 14.16 -0.23
CA TYR A 241 -7.61 15.02 0.94
C TYR A 241 -6.37 15.93 0.89
N PRO A 242 -6.54 17.25 1.09
CA PRO A 242 -5.46 18.21 0.93
C PRO A 242 -4.39 18.00 2.00
N GLY A 243 -3.13 18.11 1.60
CA GLY A 243 -2.00 18.03 2.52
C GLY A 243 -0.67 17.82 1.80
N PRO A 244 0.42 17.70 2.57
CA PRO A 244 1.75 17.56 2.01
C PRO A 244 2.02 16.16 1.43
N HIS A 245 1.28 15.14 1.84
CA HIS A 245 1.53 13.76 1.44
C HIS A 245 0.83 13.42 0.13
N ARG A 246 1.58 12.77 -0.77
CA ARG A 246 1.14 12.37 -2.10
C ARG A 246 1.73 11.00 -2.41
N VAL A 247 1.08 10.26 -3.30
CA VAL A 247 1.70 9.08 -3.92
C VAL A 247 2.87 9.56 -4.77
N ILE A 248 4.07 9.08 -4.46
CA ILE A 248 5.29 9.36 -5.22
C ILE A 248 5.33 8.40 -6.41
N ARG A 249 5.75 8.93 -7.57
CA ARG A 249 5.89 8.17 -8.82
C ARG A 249 7.29 8.37 -9.33
N ASP A 250 8.13 7.39 -9.08
CA ASP A 250 9.51 7.41 -9.56
C ASP A 250 9.60 6.65 -10.88
N VAL A 251 10.37 7.20 -11.81
CA VAL A 251 10.83 6.52 -13.01
C VAL A 251 12.35 6.39 -12.87
N MET A 252 12.93 5.29 -13.32
CA MET A 252 14.39 5.11 -13.30
C MET A 252 15.00 5.47 -14.67
N PRO A 253 15.40 6.74 -14.91
CA PRO A 253 16.05 7.10 -16.16
C PRO A 253 17.51 6.59 -16.15
N TYR A 254 17.75 5.47 -16.80
CA TYR A 254 19.11 5.00 -17.04
C TYR A 254 19.80 5.85 -18.12
N GLN A 255 21.14 5.92 -18.07
CA GLN A 255 21.92 6.52 -19.15
C GLN A 255 21.58 5.81 -20.47
N LEU A 256 21.33 6.59 -21.53
CA LEU A 256 20.86 6.11 -22.85
C LEU A 256 19.43 5.53 -22.87
N SER A 257 18.66 5.64 -21.79
CA SER A 257 17.24 5.26 -21.83
C SER A 257 16.41 6.25 -22.65
N VAL A 258 15.39 5.72 -23.33
CA VAL A 258 14.35 6.50 -24.01
C VAL A 258 13.15 6.81 -23.10
N ASP A 259 13.18 6.36 -21.83
CA ASP A 259 12.06 6.46 -20.89
C ASP A 259 11.67 7.90 -20.60
N THR A 260 12.62 8.84 -20.51
CA THR A 260 12.30 10.27 -20.32
C THR A 260 11.47 10.84 -21.46
N ALA A 261 11.84 10.51 -22.71
CA ALA A 261 11.09 10.93 -23.88
C ALA A 261 9.73 10.23 -23.97
N ARG A 262 9.64 8.96 -23.56
CA ARG A 262 8.37 8.23 -23.47
C ARG A 262 7.45 8.82 -22.41
N LEU A 263 7.96 9.11 -21.21
CA LEU A 263 7.19 9.69 -20.12
C LEU A 263 6.56 11.01 -20.52
N LYS A 264 7.32 11.88 -21.20
CA LYS A 264 6.81 13.15 -21.71
C LYS A 264 5.63 12.94 -22.67
N ARG A 265 5.79 12.04 -23.65
CA ARG A 265 4.72 11.69 -24.60
C ARG A 265 3.51 11.06 -23.91
N THR A 266 3.74 10.18 -22.95
CA THR A 266 2.66 9.53 -22.19
C THR A 266 1.86 10.60 -21.44
N HIS A 267 2.54 11.54 -20.77
CA HIS A 267 1.89 12.63 -20.05
C HIS A 267 1.06 13.54 -20.97
N GLU A 268 1.60 13.97 -22.10
CA GLU A 268 0.87 14.75 -23.12
C GLU A 268 -0.37 13.98 -23.62
N ARG A 269 -0.25 12.67 -23.83
CA ARG A 269 -1.37 11.84 -24.34
C ARG A 269 -2.45 11.52 -23.31
N VAL A 270 -2.24 11.70 -22.01
CA VAL A 270 -3.26 11.37 -20.98
C VAL A 270 -4.53 12.19 -21.19
N ALA A 271 -4.44 13.49 -21.46
CA ALA A 271 -5.61 14.35 -21.66
C ALA A 271 -6.46 13.89 -22.85
N LEU A 272 -5.79 13.58 -23.97
CA LEU A 272 -6.43 13.04 -25.18
C LEU A 272 -7.09 11.66 -24.92
N TYR A 273 -6.40 10.76 -24.21
CA TYR A 273 -6.96 9.45 -23.84
C TYR A 273 -8.21 9.56 -22.95
N ARG A 274 -8.26 10.57 -22.07
CA ARG A 274 -9.44 10.81 -21.23
C ARG A 274 -10.67 11.26 -22.03
N ILE A 275 -10.49 11.97 -23.14
CA ILE A 275 -11.60 12.29 -24.06
C ILE A 275 -12.05 11.05 -24.83
N ALA A 276 -11.10 10.25 -25.31
CA ALA A 276 -11.40 9.01 -26.02
C ALA A 276 -11.96 7.93 -25.07
N PHE A 277 -11.99 8.17 -23.76
CA PHE A 277 -12.42 7.19 -22.77
C PHE A 277 -13.89 6.80 -22.98
N GLY A 278 -14.16 5.49 -23.13
CA GLY A 278 -15.50 4.96 -23.40
C GLY A 278 -15.96 5.02 -24.86
N GLN A 279 -15.15 5.56 -25.78
CA GLN A 279 -15.47 5.57 -27.21
C GLN A 279 -15.09 4.24 -27.89
N PRO A 280 -15.87 3.74 -28.86
CA PRO A 280 -15.44 2.62 -29.69
C PRO A 280 -14.22 3.01 -30.54
N ARG A 281 -13.23 2.11 -30.65
CA ARG A 281 -11.96 2.34 -31.40
C ARG A 281 -11.17 3.57 -30.92
N GLN A 282 -10.83 3.57 -29.63
CA GLN A 282 -10.12 4.67 -28.96
C GLN A 282 -8.82 5.07 -29.66
N GLU A 283 -8.02 4.10 -30.13
CA GLU A 283 -6.76 4.37 -30.84
C GLU A 283 -6.99 5.16 -32.14
N ASP A 284 -7.99 4.80 -32.94
CA ASP A 284 -8.34 5.50 -34.19
C ASP A 284 -8.76 6.96 -33.91
N LEU A 285 -9.55 7.17 -32.85
CA LEU A 285 -9.99 8.52 -32.45
C LEU A 285 -8.81 9.37 -31.95
N LEU A 286 -7.87 8.76 -31.23
CA LEU A 286 -6.67 9.45 -30.77
C LEU A 286 -5.76 9.85 -31.92
N GLU A 287 -5.56 8.98 -32.91
CA GLU A 287 -4.82 9.33 -34.13
C GLU A 287 -5.49 10.47 -34.90
N LEU A 288 -6.82 10.50 -34.96
CA LEU A 288 -7.60 11.60 -35.55
C LEU A 288 -7.42 12.92 -34.78
N LEU A 289 -7.51 12.91 -33.45
CA LEU A 289 -7.35 14.11 -32.63
C LEU A 289 -5.90 14.65 -32.71
N GLN A 290 -4.91 13.76 -32.76
CA GLN A 290 -3.50 14.14 -32.93
C GLN A 290 -3.23 14.71 -34.32
N SER A 291 -3.74 14.08 -35.38
CA SER A 291 -3.60 14.59 -36.75
C SER A 291 -4.35 15.91 -36.97
N ALA A 292 -5.42 16.16 -36.21
CA ALA A 292 -6.13 17.44 -36.18
C ALA A 292 -5.39 18.54 -35.40
N GLY A 293 -4.27 18.23 -34.73
CA GLY A 293 -3.45 19.21 -34.00
C GLY A 293 -4.06 19.71 -32.70
N VAL A 294 -4.98 18.95 -32.10
CA VAL A 294 -5.65 19.32 -30.84
C VAL A 294 -4.61 19.40 -29.73
N SER A 295 -4.47 20.58 -29.13
CA SER A 295 -3.56 20.79 -28.00
C SER A 295 -4.15 20.23 -26.70
N ASP A 296 -3.29 19.92 -25.71
CA ASP A 296 -3.72 19.43 -24.40
C ASP A 296 -4.72 20.38 -23.71
N VAL A 297 -4.58 21.69 -23.95
CA VAL A 297 -5.48 22.73 -23.39
C VAL A 297 -6.86 22.67 -24.03
N GLU A 298 -6.93 22.48 -25.34
CA GLU A 298 -8.20 22.29 -26.05
C GLU A 298 -8.84 20.95 -25.67
N ALA A 299 -8.03 19.91 -25.53
CA ALA A 299 -8.47 18.60 -25.08
C ALA A 299 -9.08 18.65 -23.66
N ASP A 300 -8.42 19.31 -22.71
CA ASP A 300 -8.96 19.48 -21.36
C ASP A 300 -10.28 20.28 -21.37
N SER A 301 -10.46 21.22 -22.31
CA SER A 301 -11.71 21.97 -22.47
C SER A 301 -12.85 21.14 -23.06
N TRP A 302 -12.55 20.08 -23.81
CA TRP A 302 -13.52 19.17 -24.42
C TRP A 302 -13.83 17.95 -23.55
N ARG A 303 -13.19 17.86 -22.39
CA ARG A 303 -13.43 16.79 -21.44
C ARG A 303 -14.90 16.77 -21.07
N ILE A 304 -15.52 15.60 -21.17
CA ILE A 304 -16.89 15.41 -20.70
C ILE A 304 -16.88 15.61 -19.17
N GLU A 305 -17.41 16.74 -18.73
CA GLU A 305 -17.59 17.04 -17.32
C GLU A 305 -18.82 16.29 -16.81
N LEU A 306 -18.60 15.14 -16.18
CA LEU A 306 -19.65 14.37 -15.51
C LEU A 306 -20.02 14.95 -14.13
N ARG A 307 -19.80 16.26 -13.94
CA ARG A 307 -20.26 16.97 -12.74
C ARG A 307 -21.80 17.03 -12.80
N PRO A 308 -22.52 16.75 -11.69
CA PRO A 308 -23.97 16.95 -11.65
C PRO A 308 -24.38 18.40 -11.92
#